data_AF-A0A6G0JJE8-F1
#
_entry.id   AF-A0A6G0JJE8-F1
#
_cell.length_a   1.000
_cell.length_b   1.000
_cell.length_c   1.000
_cell.angle_alpha   90.00
_cell.angle_beta   90.00
_cell.angle_gamma   90.00
#
_symmetry.space_group_name_H-M   'P 1'
#
loop_
_entity.id
_entity.type
_entity.pdbx_description
1 polymer ?
#
loop_
_entity_poly.entity_id
_entity_poly.type
_entity_poly.pdbx_seq_one_letter_code
_entity_poly.pdbx_strand_id
1 'polypeptide(L)'
;MQRGERVRGPAPVDYVEGVGGFLLDVLGMWAFEMRNVFGQVVQVTACIVEGCTSEFLMGLDFLKEHRASMDFDANEVRYFEKEMQVVIPFRTEGSGDGETRVAPVRLARQVKLTRCAVTPVSIAVVAPEGEQGIFVPTRNCGAVMLATTVTRVSGGKALIPAINLRGERTRLPNKKELGVWIPFETDMELLELNNALEPGKVDEWIEALSDTEVPLENESEVRVGSDDDDTRRRGVKLLRAYRGVTTSKGDIPPVTTLDVQHHIDTQGAAPIMLKRRRQAQSEEAVVDDNVATMLQAGVIEKGNGASGFPVVLVRKKDGEVRFCIDY
;
A
#
# COMPACT_ATOMS: atom_id res chain seq x y z
N MET A 1 6.53 -15.53 -33.05
CA MET A 1 7.37 -14.70 -33.95
C MET A 1 8.79 -15.25 -33.91
N GLN A 2 9.32 -15.70 -35.05
CA GLN A 2 10.72 -16.10 -35.20
C GLN A 2 11.61 -14.88 -34.91
N ARG A 3 12.30 -14.86 -33.76
CA ARG A 3 13.24 -13.79 -33.39
C ARG A 3 14.70 -14.15 -33.66
N GLY A 4 14.95 -15.30 -34.29
CA GLY A 4 16.32 -15.77 -34.56
C GLY A 4 16.47 -16.37 -35.94
N GLU A 5 17.67 -16.20 -36.49
CA GLU A 5 18.09 -16.76 -37.76
C GLU A 5 18.90 -18.04 -37.52
N ARG A 6 18.61 -19.10 -38.27
CA ARG A 6 19.39 -20.34 -38.19
C ARG A 6 20.80 -20.08 -38.68
N VAL A 7 21.79 -20.36 -37.84
CA VAL A 7 23.20 -20.23 -38.21
C VAL A 7 23.58 -21.37 -39.14
N ARG A 8 24.31 -21.06 -40.22
CA ARG A 8 24.84 -22.08 -41.14
C ARG A 8 26.06 -22.75 -40.52
N GLY A 9 25.93 -24.02 -40.15
CA GLY A 9 27.01 -24.84 -39.62
C GLY A 9 26.50 -25.95 -38.69
N PRO A 10 27.36 -26.92 -38.34
CA PRO A 10 27.03 -27.90 -37.30
C PRO A 10 26.92 -27.22 -35.94
N ALA A 11 26.07 -27.75 -35.06
CA ALA A 11 26.05 -27.35 -33.66
C ALA A 11 27.38 -27.74 -32.98
N PRO A 12 27.80 -27.03 -31.92
CA PRO A 12 29.00 -27.38 -31.18
C PRO A 12 28.90 -28.74 -30.47
N VAL A 13 27.68 -29.22 -30.21
CA VAL A 13 27.35 -30.51 -29.61
C VAL A 13 26.10 -31.10 -30.26
N ASP A 14 26.02 -32.43 -30.32
CA ASP A 14 24.87 -33.15 -30.87
C ASP A 14 23.75 -33.36 -29.82
N TYR A 15 24.12 -33.41 -28.53
CA TYR A 15 23.20 -33.66 -27.42
C TYR A 15 23.56 -32.80 -26.20
N VAL A 16 22.55 -32.47 -25.38
CA VAL A 16 22.72 -31.85 -24.05
C VAL A 16 22.21 -32.80 -22.98
N GLU A 17 22.99 -32.99 -21.91
CA GLU A 17 22.59 -33.81 -20.77
C GLU A 17 21.76 -32.99 -19.78
N GLY A 18 20.55 -33.45 -19.48
CA GLY A 18 19.65 -32.84 -18.50
C GLY A 18 19.91 -33.31 -17.06
N VAL A 19 19.24 -32.68 -16.09
CA VAL A 19 19.32 -33.05 -14.67
C VAL A 19 18.69 -34.42 -14.47
N GLY A 20 19.52 -35.46 -14.39
CA GLY A 20 19.09 -36.86 -14.33
C GLY A 20 19.75 -37.77 -15.38
N GLY A 21 20.63 -37.23 -16.22
CA GLY A 21 21.46 -38.01 -17.15
C GLY A 21 20.78 -38.36 -18.49
N PHE A 22 19.59 -37.83 -18.75
CA PHE A 22 18.94 -37.99 -20.05
C PHE A 22 19.56 -37.04 -21.07
N LEU A 23 19.71 -37.52 -22.31
CA LEU A 23 20.24 -36.75 -23.42
C LEU A 23 19.07 -36.14 -24.22
N LEU A 24 19.21 -34.87 -24.56
CA LEU A 24 18.28 -34.14 -25.43
C LEU A 24 18.99 -33.72 -26.72
N ASP A 25 18.33 -33.93 -27.85
CA ASP A 25 18.88 -33.66 -29.17
C ASP A 25 19.02 -32.16 -29.43
N VAL A 26 20.17 -31.75 -29.95
CA VAL A 26 20.39 -30.38 -30.42
C VAL A 26 19.99 -30.28 -31.89
N LEU A 27 18.91 -29.54 -32.15
CA LEU A 27 18.36 -29.33 -33.49
C LEU A 27 19.23 -28.38 -34.35
N GLY A 28 20.16 -27.65 -33.72
CA GLY A 28 21.12 -26.74 -34.36
C GLY A 28 21.33 -25.44 -33.59
N MET A 29 22.00 -24.47 -34.21
CA MET A 29 22.25 -23.14 -33.63
C MET A 29 21.45 -22.03 -34.29
N TRP A 30 20.94 -21.12 -33.46
CA TRP A 30 20.21 -19.92 -33.88
C TRP A 30 20.83 -18.68 -33.26
N ALA A 31 20.94 -17.63 -34.07
CA ALA A 31 21.36 -16.31 -33.64
C ALA A 31 20.11 -15.44 -33.41
N PHE A 32 20.00 -14.87 -32.22
CA PHE A 32 18.89 -14.03 -31.79
C PHE A 32 19.38 -12.59 -31.64
N GLU A 33 18.67 -11.66 -32.24
CA GLU A 33 18.86 -10.24 -32.00
C GLU A 33 17.66 -9.70 -31.22
N MET A 34 17.91 -9.23 -30.00
CA MET A 34 16.87 -8.79 -29.07
C MET A 34 17.13 -7.36 -28.62
N ARG A 35 16.07 -6.60 -28.36
CA ARG A 35 16.16 -5.30 -27.69
C ARG A 35 15.75 -5.46 -26.23
N ASN A 36 16.63 -5.09 -25.31
CA ASN A 36 16.32 -5.10 -23.88
C ASN A 36 15.40 -3.92 -23.49
N VAL A 37 14.98 -3.90 -22.23
CA VAL A 37 14.10 -2.85 -21.65
C VAL A 37 14.68 -1.44 -21.76
N PHE A 38 16.00 -1.30 -21.88
CA PHE A 38 16.70 -0.02 -22.10
C PHE A 38 16.90 0.33 -23.58
N GLY A 39 16.35 -0.46 -24.51
CA GLY A 39 16.45 -0.27 -25.95
C GLY A 39 17.79 -0.69 -26.57
N GLN A 40 18.65 -1.35 -25.79
CA GLN A 40 19.96 -1.85 -26.24
C GLN A 40 19.79 -3.15 -26.99
N VAL A 41 20.58 -3.34 -28.04
CA VAL A 41 20.61 -4.58 -28.81
C VAL A 41 21.51 -5.59 -28.10
N VAL A 42 20.98 -6.78 -27.85
CA VAL A 42 21.68 -7.93 -27.29
C VAL A 42 21.60 -9.04 -28.33
N GLN A 43 22.77 -9.52 -28.76
CA GLN A 43 22.89 -10.63 -29.69
C GLN A 43 23.29 -11.88 -28.90
N VAL A 44 22.57 -12.97 -29.10
CA VAL A 44 22.85 -14.25 -28.44
C VAL A 44 22.79 -15.35 -29.48
N THR A 45 23.83 -16.18 -29.54
CA THR A 45 23.77 -17.44 -30.30
C THR A 45 23.50 -18.57 -29.32
N ALA A 46 22.47 -19.37 -29.57
CA ALA A 46 22.08 -20.45 -28.69
C ALA A 46 21.78 -21.73 -29.48
N CYS A 47 22.06 -22.87 -28.85
CA CYS A 47 21.62 -24.18 -29.33
C CYS A 47 20.12 -24.33 -29.06
N ILE A 48 19.36 -24.79 -30.07
CA ILE A 48 17.97 -25.18 -29.89
C ILE A 48 17.92 -26.65 -29.55
N VAL A 49 17.41 -26.95 -28.36
CA VAL A 49 17.28 -28.30 -27.84
C VAL A 49 15.85 -28.78 -28.07
N GLU A 50 15.68 -30.01 -28.54
CA GLU A 50 14.37 -30.61 -28.76
C GLU A 50 13.54 -30.58 -27.46
N GLY A 51 12.30 -30.08 -27.55
CA GLY A 51 11.40 -29.91 -26.39
C GLY A 51 11.58 -28.60 -25.62
N CYS A 52 12.65 -27.82 -25.83
CA CYS A 52 12.90 -26.55 -25.13
C CYS A 52 12.78 -25.35 -26.10
N THR A 53 11.58 -24.75 -26.20
CA THR A 53 11.31 -23.71 -27.23
C THR A 53 10.90 -22.34 -26.68
N SER A 54 10.70 -22.21 -25.37
CA SER A 54 10.18 -20.99 -24.75
C SER A 54 11.23 -20.14 -24.04
N GLU A 55 12.37 -20.71 -23.65
CA GLU A 55 13.35 -20.07 -22.77
C GLU A 55 14.79 -20.30 -23.26
N PHE A 56 15.66 -19.33 -22.97
CA PHE A 56 17.10 -19.42 -23.26
C PHE A 56 17.90 -19.42 -21.98
N LEU A 57 18.84 -20.36 -21.89
CA LEU A 57 19.86 -20.34 -20.84
C LEU A 57 21.08 -19.58 -21.36
N MET A 58 21.41 -18.45 -20.74
CA MET A 58 22.69 -17.79 -20.96
C MET A 58 23.74 -18.43 -20.07
N GLY A 59 24.65 -19.17 -20.69
CA GLY A 59 25.69 -19.92 -20.00
C GLY A 59 26.91 -19.08 -19.65
N LEU A 60 27.90 -19.78 -19.05
CA LEU A 60 29.21 -19.22 -18.74
C LEU A 60 30.00 -18.83 -19.99
N ASP A 61 29.71 -19.43 -21.14
CA ASP A 61 30.26 -19.09 -22.45
C ASP A 61 29.92 -17.65 -22.83
N PHE A 62 28.65 -17.27 -22.77
CA PHE A 62 28.20 -15.90 -23.02
C PHE A 62 28.88 -14.90 -22.06
N LEU A 63 28.93 -15.25 -20.77
CA LEU A 63 29.55 -14.41 -19.75
C LEU A 63 31.06 -14.26 -19.99
N LYS A 64 31.76 -15.33 -20.40
CA LYS A 64 33.20 -15.30 -20.69
C LYS A 64 33.51 -14.51 -21.96
N GLU A 65 32.76 -14.74 -23.03
CA GLU A 65 32.91 -14.06 -24.33
C GLU A 65 32.82 -12.54 -24.16
N HIS A 66 31.78 -12.08 -23.46
CA HIS A 66 31.53 -10.65 -23.23
C HIS A 66 32.28 -10.08 -22.02
N ARG A 67 33.05 -10.90 -21.29
CA ARG A 67 33.66 -10.55 -19.99
C ARG A 67 32.64 -9.91 -19.04
N ALA A 68 31.44 -10.47 -19.03
CA ALA A 68 30.30 -9.93 -18.30
C ALA A 68 30.47 -10.13 -16.79
N SER A 69 30.09 -9.12 -16.01
CA SER A 69 29.99 -9.18 -14.55
C SER A 69 28.52 -9.36 -14.14
N MET A 70 28.24 -10.34 -13.28
CA MET A 70 26.94 -10.52 -12.66
C MET A 70 26.97 -9.94 -11.23
N ASP A 71 26.09 -8.99 -10.97
CA ASP A 71 25.96 -8.25 -9.72
C ASP A 71 24.61 -8.60 -9.07
N PHE A 72 24.65 -9.40 -8.00
CA PHE A 72 23.46 -9.84 -7.27
C PHE A 72 22.90 -8.77 -6.33
N ASP A 73 23.71 -7.78 -5.93
CA ASP A 73 23.21 -6.66 -5.12
C ASP A 73 22.36 -5.72 -6.00
N ALA A 74 22.80 -5.48 -7.23
CA ALA A 74 22.06 -4.66 -8.20
C ALA A 74 21.02 -5.44 -9.02
N ASN A 75 21.09 -6.79 -8.97
CA ASN A 75 20.41 -7.73 -9.85
C ASN A 75 20.62 -7.42 -11.35
N GLU A 76 21.88 -7.30 -11.78
CA GLU A 76 22.24 -6.96 -13.15
C GLU A 76 23.41 -7.77 -13.69
N VAL A 77 23.32 -8.14 -14.97
CA VAL A 77 24.47 -8.52 -15.78
C VAL A 77 24.94 -7.30 -16.56
N ARG A 78 26.24 -6.98 -16.45
CA ARG A 78 26.86 -5.84 -17.14
C ARG A 78 28.02 -6.30 -18.00
N TYR A 79 28.11 -5.79 -19.21
CA TYR A 79 29.27 -5.99 -20.10
C TYR A 79 29.44 -4.80 -21.03
N PHE A 80 30.54 -4.76 -21.78
CA PHE A 80 30.81 -3.73 -22.77
C PHE A 80 30.79 -4.32 -24.17
N GLU A 81 30.05 -3.67 -25.06
CA GLU A 81 29.94 -3.99 -26.47
C GLU A 81 30.26 -2.72 -27.27
N LYS A 82 31.33 -2.71 -28.06
CA LYS A 82 31.74 -1.53 -28.88
C LYS A 82 31.75 -0.22 -28.07
N GLU A 83 32.38 -0.24 -26.91
CA GLU A 83 32.47 0.87 -25.93
C GLU A 83 31.15 1.28 -25.25
N MET A 84 30.03 0.62 -25.56
CA MET A 84 28.76 0.85 -24.86
C MET A 84 28.55 -0.18 -23.75
N GLN A 85 28.19 0.30 -22.56
CA GLN A 85 27.82 -0.57 -21.46
C GLN A 85 26.42 -1.14 -21.66
N VAL A 86 26.32 -2.46 -21.85
CA VAL A 86 25.07 -3.20 -21.86
C VAL A 86 24.71 -3.60 -20.43
N VAL A 87 23.44 -3.42 -20.06
CA VAL A 87 22.90 -3.76 -18.75
C VAL A 87 21.67 -4.63 -18.95
N ILE A 88 21.69 -5.85 -18.41
CA ILE A 88 20.58 -6.79 -18.44
C ILE A 88 20.13 -7.02 -17.00
N PRO A 89 19.01 -6.41 -16.57
CA PRO A 89 18.50 -6.61 -15.23
C PRO A 89 17.85 -8.00 -15.14
N PHE A 90 18.03 -8.68 -14.00
CA PHE A 90 17.42 -9.97 -13.70
C PHE A 90 16.67 -9.91 -12.36
N ARG A 91 15.97 -10.99 -12.03
CA ARG A 91 15.29 -11.19 -10.75
C ARG A 91 15.68 -12.56 -10.25
N THR A 92 16.00 -12.68 -8.97
CA THR A 92 16.20 -13.97 -8.31
C THR A 92 14.89 -14.40 -7.68
N GLU A 93 14.60 -15.70 -7.74
CA GLU A 93 13.54 -16.28 -6.91
C GLU A 93 14.17 -16.73 -5.59
N GLY A 94 13.68 -16.20 -4.47
CA GLY A 94 14.12 -16.62 -3.14
C GLY A 94 13.73 -18.08 -2.88
N SER A 95 14.61 -18.83 -2.24
CA SER A 95 14.41 -20.26 -1.93
C SER A 95 13.64 -20.53 -0.63
N GLY A 96 13.06 -19.51 0.00
CA GLY A 96 12.34 -19.61 1.27
C GLY A 96 10.89 -19.15 1.18
N ASP A 97 9.97 -19.91 1.79
CA ASP A 97 8.59 -19.50 2.04
C ASP A 97 8.59 -18.17 2.82
N GLY A 98 8.17 -17.09 2.17
CA GLY A 98 7.95 -15.78 2.81
C GLY A 98 8.86 -14.62 2.37
N GLU A 99 9.84 -14.82 1.46
CA GLU A 99 10.55 -13.68 0.86
C GLU A 99 9.74 -13.08 -0.29
N THR A 100 9.09 -11.93 -0.03
CA THR A 100 8.43 -11.15 -1.07
C THR A 100 9.42 -10.85 -2.19
N ARG A 101 9.06 -11.21 -3.42
CA ARG A 101 9.94 -11.11 -4.58
C ARG A 101 10.16 -9.63 -4.97
N VAL A 102 11.14 -8.96 -4.40
CA VAL A 102 11.43 -7.54 -4.70
C VAL A 102 12.37 -7.41 -5.91
N ALA A 103 12.02 -6.58 -6.90
CA ALA A 103 12.90 -6.29 -8.05
C ALA A 103 13.32 -4.80 -8.09
N PRO A 104 14.59 -4.47 -8.36
CA PRO A 104 15.01 -3.08 -8.51
C PRO A 104 14.41 -2.46 -9.77
N VAL A 105 13.99 -1.21 -9.66
CA VAL A 105 13.31 -0.46 -10.73
C VAL A 105 14.19 0.68 -11.19
N ARG A 106 14.38 0.77 -12.52
CA ARG A 106 15.26 1.76 -13.15
C ARG A 106 14.52 2.57 -14.21
N LEU A 107 14.96 3.80 -14.44
CA LEU A 107 14.40 4.61 -15.52
C LEU A 107 14.72 3.99 -16.87
N ALA A 108 13.70 3.66 -17.68
CA ALA A 108 13.87 2.93 -18.94
C ALA A 108 14.58 3.76 -20.02
N ARG A 109 14.42 5.08 -19.98
CA ARG A 109 15.09 6.05 -20.86
C ARG A 109 15.25 7.36 -20.14
N GLN A 110 16.24 8.14 -20.52
CA GLN A 110 16.39 9.50 -20.01
C GLN A 110 15.12 10.34 -20.27
N VAL A 111 14.71 11.10 -19.27
CA VAL A 111 13.57 12.04 -19.38
C VAL A 111 14.00 13.44 -18.96
N LYS A 112 13.54 14.45 -19.70
CA LYS A 112 13.62 15.86 -19.31
C LYS A 112 12.24 16.27 -18.78
N LEU A 113 12.16 16.58 -17.49
CA LEU A 113 10.94 16.98 -16.83
C LEU A 113 10.77 18.50 -16.94
N THR A 114 9.58 18.92 -17.35
CA THR A 114 9.20 20.33 -17.40
C THR A 114 9.12 20.90 -15.99
N ARG A 115 9.27 22.22 -15.84
CA ARG A 115 9.10 22.92 -14.56
C ARG A 115 7.68 22.73 -14.01
N CYS A 116 7.54 22.60 -12.70
CA CYS A 116 6.25 22.53 -11.99
C CYS A 116 5.23 21.60 -12.65
N ALA A 117 5.65 20.39 -13.04
CA ALA A 117 4.82 19.49 -13.83
C ALA A 117 4.88 18.05 -13.31
N VAL A 118 3.77 17.34 -13.48
CA VAL A 118 3.68 15.89 -13.34
C VAL A 118 3.86 15.28 -14.74
N THR A 119 4.84 14.41 -14.89
CA THR A 119 5.14 13.75 -16.16
C THR A 119 5.16 12.24 -15.94
N PRO A 120 4.35 11.46 -16.67
CA PRO A 120 4.49 10.01 -16.69
C PRO A 120 5.87 9.61 -17.23
N VAL A 121 6.62 8.83 -16.46
CA VAL A 121 7.92 8.28 -16.86
C VAL A 121 7.85 6.77 -16.97
N SER A 122 8.55 6.24 -17.97
CA SER A 122 8.65 4.80 -18.19
C SER A 122 9.80 4.24 -17.36
N ILE A 123 9.47 3.26 -16.52
CA ILE A 123 10.40 2.49 -15.71
C ILE A 123 10.56 1.10 -16.29
N ALA A 124 11.77 0.54 -16.18
CA ALA A 124 12.09 -0.84 -16.49
C ALA A 124 11.86 -1.68 -15.23
N VAL A 125 11.12 -2.77 -15.38
CA VAL A 125 10.75 -3.70 -14.31
C VAL A 125 11.06 -5.11 -14.77
N VAL A 126 11.80 -5.88 -13.97
CA VAL A 126 12.05 -7.30 -14.25
C VAL A 126 10.91 -8.13 -13.67
N ALA A 127 9.85 -8.25 -14.44
CA ALA A 127 8.66 -9.01 -14.09
C ALA A 127 8.00 -9.60 -15.35
N PRO A 128 7.20 -10.67 -15.21
CA PRO A 128 6.42 -11.24 -16.30
C PRO A 128 5.47 -10.21 -16.94
N GLU A 129 5.15 -10.42 -18.21
CA GLU A 129 4.17 -9.60 -18.93
C GLU A 129 2.82 -9.66 -18.21
N GLY A 130 2.23 -8.49 -17.94
CA GLY A 130 0.94 -8.39 -17.28
C GLY A 130 0.98 -8.51 -15.75
N GLU A 131 2.14 -8.74 -15.12
CA GLU A 131 2.27 -8.74 -13.66
C GLU A 131 1.83 -7.36 -13.11
N GLN A 132 0.94 -7.39 -12.11
CA GLN A 132 0.57 -6.19 -11.36
C GLN A 132 1.43 -6.09 -10.11
N GLY A 133 1.76 -4.86 -9.73
CA GLY A 133 2.55 -4.63 -8.54
C GLY A 133 2.60 -3.16 -8.16
N ILE A 134 3.28 -2.93 -7.04
CA ILE A 134 3.48 -1.63 -6.43
C ILE A 134 4.92 -1.20 -6.71
N PHE A 135 5.06 -0.06 -7.38
CA PHE A 135 6.32 0.67 -7.40
C PHE A 135 6.45 1.49 -6.13
N VAL A 136 7.52 1.28 -5.36
CA VAL A 136 7.87 2.06 -4.18
C VAL A 136 9.19 2.81 -4.45
N PRO A 137 9.19 4.15 -4.46
CA PRO A 137 10.41 4.93 -4.65
C PRO A 137 11.30 4.83 -3.40
N THR A 138 12.51 4.29 -3.57
CA THR A 138 13.49 4.13 -2.47
C THR A 138 14.75 4.96 -2.69
N ARG A 139 14.89 5.61 -3.85
CA ARG A 139 16.09 6.38 -4.23
C ARG A 139 15.79 7.86 -4.37
N ASN A 140 16.71 8.68 -3.85
CA ASN A 140 16.61 10.13 -3.97
C ASN A 140 16.86 10.59 -5.42
N CYS A 141 15.88 11.30 -5.98
CA CYS A 141 15.95 11.90 -7.32
C CYS A 141 16.16 13.42 -7.28
N GLY A 142 16.68 13.93 -6.16
CA GLY A 142 16.94 15.34 -5.93
C GLY A 142 15.62 16.11 -5.84
N ALA A 143 15.38 16.97 -6.82
CA ALA A 143 14.19 17.81 -6.88
C ALA A 143 12.95 17.13 -7.45
N VAL A 144 13.11 15.90 -7.95
CA VAL A 144 12.01 15.12 -8.53
C VAL A 144 11.46 14.19 -7.48
N MET A 145 10.18 14.34 -7.17
CA MET A 145 9.45 13.37 -6.36
C MET A 145 8.86 12.30 -7.28
N LEU A 146 8.90 11.06 -6.83
CA LEU A 146 8.26 9.92 -7.50
C LEU A 146 7.11 9.47 -6.63
N ALA A 147 5.97 9.16 -7.24
CA ALA A 147 4.82 8.67 -6.50
C ALA A 147 4.89 7.14 -6.36
N THR A 148 4.61 6.62 -5.17
CA THR A 148 4.26 5.20 -5.01
C THR A 148 3.07 4.92 -5.92
N THR A 149 3.20 3.93 -6.79
CA THR A 149 2.24 3.73 -7.88
C THR A 149 1.89 2.26 -8.01
N VAL A 150 0.60 1.96 -7.99
CA VAL A 150 0.10 0.65 -8.41
C VAL A 150 -0.06 0.66 -9.92
N THR A 151 0.55 -0.30 -10.61
CA THR A 151 0.48 -0.38 -12.07
C THR A 151 0.72 -1.80 -12.56
N ARG A 152 0.71 -1.98 -13.89
CA ARG A 152 0.89 -3.25 -14.57
C ARG A 152 2.10 -3.19 -15.50
N VAL A 153 2.87 -4.27 -15.53
CA VAL A 153 4.02 -4.40 -16.43
C VAL A 153 3.54 -4.72 -17.84
N SER A 154 4.04 -3.95 -18.80
CA SER A 154 3.91 -4.24 -20.22
C SER A 154 5.20 -3.98 -20.99
N GLY A 155 5.66 -4.96 -21.75
CA GLY A 155 6.93 -4.94 -22.47
C GLY A 155 8.14 -4.77 -21.54
N GLY A 156 8.10 -5.36 -20.34
CA GLY A 156 9.12 -5.20 -19.30
C GLY A 156 9.22 -3.77 -18.74
N LYS A 157 8.16 -2.97 -18.93
CA LYS A 157 8.09 -1.57 -18.48
C LYS A 157 6.80 -1.29 -17.74
N ALA A 158 6.82 -0.24 -16.93
CA ALA A 158 5.62 0.34 -16.33
C ALA A 158 5.68 1.87 -16.38
N LEU A 159 4.54 2.53 -16.17
CA LEU A 159 4.44 3.99 -16.10
C LEU A 159 4.22 4.43 -14.66
N ILE A 160 5.01 5.42 -14.22
CA ILE A 160 4.86 6.05 -12.92
C ILE A 160 4.85 7.58 -13.05
N PRO A 161 4.15 8.31 -12.18
CA PRO A 161 4.23 9.77 -12.13
C PRO A 161 5.57 10.24 -11.55
N ALA A 162 6.25 11.13 -12.27
CA ALA A 162 7.36 11.92 -11.75
C ALA A 162 6.95 13.38 -11.63
N ILE A 163 7.16 13.97 -10.46
CA ILE A 163 6.72 15.31 -10.09
C ILE A 163 7.96 16.19 -9.94
N ASN A 164 8.13 17.14 -10.86
CA ASN A 164 9.18 18.15 -10.74
C ASN A 164 8.61 19.39 -10.05
N LEU A 165 8.97 19.58 -8.77
CA LEU A 165 8.49 20.70 -7.96
C LEU A 165 9.27 22.00 -8.19
N ARG A 166 10.37 21.95 -8.94
CA ARG A 166 11.16 23.15 -9.22
C ARG A 166 10.59 23.96 -10.38
N GLY A 167 10.84 25.27 -10.32
CA GLY A 167 10.59 26.23 -11.39
C GLY A 167 11.52 26.08 -12.61
N GLU A 168 12.49 25.17 -12.55
CA GLU A 168 13.43 24.85 -13.63
C GLU A 168 13.22 23.44 -14.18
N ARG A 169 13.78 23.17 -15.37
CA ARG A 169 13.74 21.84 -15.98
C ARG A 169 14.74 20.92 -15.27
N THR A 170 14.32 19.70 -14.97
CA THR A 170 15.17 18.69 -14.33
C THR A 170 15.34 17.48 -15.23
N ARG A 171 16.54 16.88 -15.26
CA ARG A 171 16.84 15.69 -16.06
C ARG A 171 16.93 14.47 -15.16
N LEU A 172 16.19 13.41 -15.48
CA LEU A 172 16.42 12.09 -14.91
C LEU A 172 17.31 11.28 -15.88
N PRO A 173 18.49 10.82 -15.45
CA PRO A 173 19.40 10.07 -16.30
C PRO A 173 18.86 8.66 -16.59
N ASN A 174 19.22 8.14 -17.77
CA ASN A 174 18.88 6.78 -18.19
C ASN A 174 19.44 5.75 -17.19
N LYS A 175 18.72 4.64 -16.98
CA LYS A 175 19.10 3.54 -16.08
C LYS A 175 19.28 3.92 -14.61
N LYS A 176 18.95 5.16 -14.21
CA LYS A 176 18.98 5.55 -12.81
C LYS A 176 18.03 4.68 -12.02
N GLU A 177 18.52 4.11 -10.93
CA GLU A 177 17.69 3.39 -9.97
C GLU A 177 16.76 4.35 -9.23
N LEU A 178 15.49 4.01 -9.20
CA LEU A 178 14.42 4.87 -8.70
C LEU A 178 13.76 4.27 -7.45
N GLY A 179 13.68 2.95 -7.38
CA GLY A 179 12.91 2.28 -6.36
C GLY A 179 12.89 0.78 -6.52
N VAL A 180 11.89 0.18 -5.91
CA VAL A 180 11.64 -1.25 -5.94
C VAL A 180 10.25 -1.57 -6.47
N TRP A 181 10.10 -2.75 -7.04
CA TRP A 181 8.84 -3.33 -7.48
C TRP A 181 8.46 -4.47 -6.54
N ILE A 182 7.23 -4.43 -6.04
CA ILE A 182 6.66 -5.43 -5.15
C ILE A 182 5.45 -6.03 -5.89
N PRO A 183 5.47 -7.32 -6.26
CA PRO A 183 4.31 -7.95 -6.89
C PRO A 183 3.15 -8.02 -5.89
N PHE A 184 1.92 -8.04 -6.39
CA PHE A 184 0.80 -8.43 -5.53
C PHE A 184 0.90 -9.91 -5.18
N GLU A 185 0.85 -10.22 -3.89
CA GLU A 185 0.65 -11.58 -3.40
C GLU A 185 -0.85 -11.91 -3.44
N THR A 186 -1.20 -13.19 -3.44
CA THR A 186 -2.60 -13.67 -3.63
C THR A 186 -3.57 -13.15 -2.55
N ASP A 187 -3.05 -12.64 -1.44
CA ASP A 187 -3.80 -12.08 -0.30
C ASP A 187 -3.98 -10.55 -0.37
N MET A 188 -3.35 -9.86 -1.32
CA MET A 188 -3.54 -8.42 -1.50
C MET A 188 -4.75 -8.14 -2.40
N GLU A 189 -5.87 -7.72 -1.80
CA GLU A 189 -7.04 -7.29 -2.54
C GLU A 189 -6.83 -5.85 -3.06
N LEU A 190 -6.66 -5.73 -4.38
CA LEU A 190 -6.69 -4.43 -5.03
C LEU A 190 -8.13 -3.90 -4.96
N LEU A 191 -8.36 -2.90 -4.11
CA LEU A 191 -9.61 -2.13 -4.16
C LEU A 191 -9.66 -1.41 -5.51
N GLU A 192 -10.40 -1.98 -6.45
CA GLU A 192 -10.65 -1.33 -7.72
C GLU A 192 -11.36 0.01 -7.42
N LEU A 193 -10.79 1.11 -7.92
CA LEU A 193 -11.50 2.38 -7.98
C LEU A 193 -12.63 2.22 -9.00
N ASN A 194 -13.74 1.61 -8.59
CA ASN A 194 -14.91 1.31 -9.41
C ASN A 194 -15.73 2.55 -9.74
N ASN A 195 -15.10 3.72 -9.66
CA ASN A 195 -15.76 5.02 -9.71
C ASN A 195 -16.97 5.08 -8.76
N ALA A 196 -17.00 4.25 -7.71
CA ALA A 196 -18.13 4.15 -6.79
C ALA A 196 -18.36 5.45 -6.02
N LEU A 197 -17.29 6.26 -5.90
CA LEU A 197 -17.29 7.58 -5.30
C LEU A 197 -17.52 8.71 -6.35
N GLU A 198 -17.88 8.38 -7.59
CA GLU A 198 -18.34 9.40 -8.53
C GLU A 198 -19.61 10.07 -7.99
N PRO A 199 -19.74 11.41 -8.11
CA PRO A 199 -20.84 12.17 -7.52
C PRO A 199 -22.23 11.56 -7.76
N GLY A 200 -22.52 11.10 -8.99
CA GLY A 200 -23.81 10.50 -9.34
C GLY A 200 -24.09 9.17 -8.64
N LYS A 201 -23.09 8.30 -8.49
CA LYS A 201 -23.25 7.03 -7.77
C LYS A 201 -23.40 7.24 -6.27
N VAL A 202 -22.72 8.25 -5.73
CA VAL A 202 -22.88 8.65 -4.32
C VAL A 202 -24.29 9.16 -4.07
N ASP A 203 -24.86 9.95 -5.00
CA ASP A 203 -26.25 10.40 -4.90
C ASP A 203 -27.22 9.22 -4.94
N GLU A 204 -27.09 8.30 -5.90
CA GLU A 204 -27.92 7.08 -5.98
C GLU A 204 -27.84 6.25 -4.70
N TRP A 205 -26.64 6.08 -4.14
CA TRP A 205 -26.43 5.34 -2.90
C TRP A 205 -27.09 6.03 -1.70
N ILE A 206 -26.97 7.36 -1.57
CA ILE A 206 -27.62 8.12 -0.50
C ILE A 206 -29.13 8.01 -0.62
N GLU A 207 -29.71 8.13 -1.81
CA GLU A 207 -31.16 7.99 -2.02
C GLU A 207 -31.67 6.56 -1.72
N ALA A 208 -30.82 5.55 -1.84
CA ALA A 208 -31.15 4.19 -1.47
C ALA A 208 -31.17 3.96 0.06
N LEU A 209 -30.58 4.87 0.85
CA LEU A 209 -30.66 4.82 2.30
C LEU A 209 -32.08 5.21 2.77
N SER A 210 -32.56 4.56 3.82
CA SER A 210 -33.83 4.94 4.45
C SER A 210 -33.68 6.24 5.26
N ASP A 211 -34.74 7.06 5.28
CA ASP A 211 -34.87 8.23 6.17
C ASP A 211 -33.89 9.38 5.89
N THR A 212 -33.78 9.80 4.62
CA THR A 212 -32.96 10.94 4.17
C THR A 212 -33.70 12.29 4.17
N GLU A 213 -35.01 12.29 4.41
CA GLU A 213 -35.87 13.47 4.25
C GLU A 213 -36.22 14.13 5.59
N VAL A 214 -36.28 13.38 6.70
CA VAL A 214 -36.65 13.97 7.99
C VAL A 214 -35.47 14.74 8.58
N PRO A 215 -35.61 16.06 8.86
CA PRO A 215 -34.50 16.87 9.37
C PRO A 215 -34.02 16.45 10.77
N LEU A 216 -32.73 16.70 11.06
CA LEU A 216 -32.14 16.69 12.40
C LEU A 216 -32.38 18.03 13.12
N GLU A 217 -32.33 18.01 14.46
CA GLU A 217 -32.62 19.19 15.30
C GLU A 217 -31.62 20.34 15.12
N ASN A 218 -30.36 20.05 14.76
CA ASN A 218 -29.26 21.01 14.66
C ASN A 218 -28.54 21.01 13.29
N GLU A 219 -29.24 20.73 12.19
CA GLU A 219 -28.65 20.68 10.84
C GLU A 219 -27.95 21.99 10.41
N SER A 220 -28.44 23.13 10.89
CA SER A 220 -27.87 24.44 10.60
C SER A 220 -26.43 24.58 11.13
N GLU A 221 -26.08 23.85 12.19
CA GLU A 221 -24.77 23.91 12.83
C GLU A 221 -23.74 22.95 12.21
N VAL A 222 -24.18 22.04 11.32
CA VAL A 222 -23.30 21.05 10.68
C VAL A 222 -22.24 21.76 9.84
N ARG A 223 -20.96 21.44 10.09
CA ARG A 223 -19.80 21.97 9.35
C ARG A 223 -19.15 20.83 8.56
N VAL A 224 -19.33 20.82 7.24
CA VAL A 224 -18.85 19.76 6.34
C VAL A 224 -17.43 20.02 5.82
N GLY A 225 -16.81 21.15 6.18
CA GLY A 225 -15.44 21.50 5.79
C GLY A 225 -15.26 21.86 4.31
N SER A 226 -16.37 22.05 3.58
CA SER A 226 -16.44 22.48 2.19
C SER A 226 -17.50 23.56 2.05
N ASP A 227 -17.24 24.57 1.21
CA ASP A 227 -18.19 25.63 0.85
C ASP A 227 -19.10 25.23 -0.33
N ASP A 228 -18.97 23.99 -0.82
CA ASP A 228 -19.80 23.44 -1.88
C ASP A 228 -21.15 22.96 -1.33
N ASP A 229 -22.23 23.60 -1.81
CA ASP A 229 -23.61 23.33 -1.38
C ASP A 229 -24.02 21.87 -1.65
N ASP A 230 -23.51 21.27 -2.72
CA ASP A 230 -23.78 19.89 -3.11
C ASP A 230 -23.18 18.89 -2.11
N THR A 231 -21.93 19.12 -1.72
CA THR A 231 -21.23 18.37 -0.67
C THR A 231 -21.94 18.53 0.68
N ARG A 232 -22.36 19.75 1.05
CA ARG A 232 -23.13 19.99 2.27
C ARG A 232 -24.45 19.21 2.25
N ARG A 233 -25.17 19.24 1.12
CA ARG A 233 -26.44 18.52 0.94
C ARG A 233 -26.27 17.01 1.13
N ARG A 234 -25.26 16.41 0.48
CA ARG A 234 -24.94 14.97 0.64
C ARG A 234 -24.61 14.61 2.09
N GLY A 235 -23.76 15.42 2.74
CA GLY A 235 -23.39 15.22 4.14
C GLY A 235 -24.60 15.23 5.07
N VAL A 236 -25.51 16.21 4.92
CA VAL A 236 -26.73 16.29 5.73
C VAL A 236 -27.66 15.11 5.46
N LYS A 237 -27.89 14.73 4.19
CA LYS A 237 -28.72 13.56 3.86
C LYS A 237 -28.19 12.27 4.49
N LEU A 238 -26.88 12.07 4.48
CA LEU A 238 -26.24 10.94 5.14
C LEU A 238 -26.47 10.96 6.66
N LEU A 239 -26.31 12.12 7.31
CA LEU A 239 -26.53 12.26 8.75
C LEU A 239 -28.00 11.99 9.14
N ARG A 240 -28.96 12.33 8.29
CA ARG A 240 -30.39 12.01 8.47
C ARG A 240 -30.63 10.50 8.45
N ALA A 241 -30.11 9.82 7.43
CA ALA A 241 -30.23 8.36 7.29
C ALA A 241 -29.65 7.60 8.49
N TYR A 242 -28.57 8.13 9.10
CA TYR A 242 -27.92 7.55 10.27
C TYR A 242 -28.29 8.24 11.60
N ARG A 243 -29.48 8.84 11.70
CA ARG A 243 -29.96 9.52 12.92
C ARG A 243 -29.77 8.73 14.22
N GLY A 244 -29.94 7.40 14.17
CA GLY A 244 -29.77 6.56 15.35
C GLY A 244 -28.37 6.60 15.97
N VAL A 245 -27.35 6.99 15.19
CA VAL A 245 -25.95 7.15 15.60
C VAL A 245 -25.63 8.61 15.92
N THR A 246 -26.29 9.57 15.27
CA THR A 246 -25.97 11.01 15.39
C THR A 246 -26.78 11.71 16.48
N THR A 247 -27.93 11.17 16.87
CA THR A 247 -28.71 11.69 18.00
C THR A 247 -28.04 11.32 19.32
N SER A 248 -27.64 12.33 20.09
CA SER A 248 -27.22 12.14 21.47
C SER A 248 -28.39 11.59 22.28
N LYS A 249 -28.24 10.37 22.84
CA LYS A 249 -29.24 9.76 23.74
C LYS A 249 -29.05 10.19 25.20
N GLY A 250 -28.31 11.29 25.43
CA GLY A 250 -27.95 11.81 26.74
C GLY A 250 -26.47 11.63 27.07
N ASP A 251 -26.08 12.00 28.29
CA ASP A 251 -24.69 12.01 28.76
C ASP A 251 -24.11 10.61 29.03
N ILE A 252 -24.91 9.57 28.82
CA ILE A 252 -24.53 8.18 29.06
C ILE A 252 -24.33 7.48 27.72
N PRO A 253 -23.11 7.00 27.42
CA PRO A 253 -22.86 6.28 26.18
C PRO A 253 -23.73 5.02 26.12
N PRO A 254 -24.24 4.66 24.93
CA PRO A 254 -25.06 3.46 24.78
C PRO A 254 -24.28 2.21 25.19
N VAL A 255 -24.96 1.29 25.88
CA VAL A 255 -24.41 -0.02 26.21
C VAL A 255 -24.05 -0.75 24.91
N THR A 256 -22.86 -1.37 24.89
CA THR A 256 -22.45 -2.22 23.77
C THR A 256 -23.46 -3.36 23.56
N THR A 257 -23.73 -3.71 22.31
CA THR A 257 -24.56 -4.89 21.98
C THR A 257 -23.81 -6.20 22.16
N LEU A 258 -22.49 -6.16 22.36
CA LEU A 258 -21.65 -7.33 22.58
C LEU A 258 -21.68 -7.70 24.06
N ASP A 259 -22.11 -8.92 24.38
CA ASP A 259 -22.08 -9.48 25.73
C ASP A 259 -20.67 -9.97 26.08
N VAL A 260 -19.74 -9.03 26.25
CA VAL A 260 -18.34 -9.28 26.61
C VAL A 260 -18.05 -8.67 27.96
N GLN A 261 -17.60 -9.49 28.90
CA GLN A 261 -17.15 -9.06 30.21
C GLN A 261 -15.62 -8.95 30.24
N HIS A 262 -15.11 -7.82 30.70
CA HIS A 262 -13.67 -7.60 30.85
C HIS A 262 -13.22 -8.04 32.25
N HIS A 263 -12.29 -8.99 32.31
CA HIS A 263 -11.58 -9.32 33.55
C HIS A 263 -10.34 -8.43 33.69
N ILE A 264 -10.23 -7.73 34.81
CA ILE A 264 -9.06 -6.91 35.15
C ILE A 264 -8.18 -7.73 36.11
N ASP A 265 -7.01 -8.17 35.64
CA ASP A 265 -6.01 -8.85 36.47
C ASP A 265 -5.23 -7.83 37.32
N THR A 266 -5.39 -7.91 38.64
CA THR A 266 -4.72 -7.02 39.60
C THR A 266 -3.33 -7.52 40.02
N GLN A 267 -2.84 -8.63 39.47
CA GLN A 267 -1.54 -9.25 39.77
C GLN A 267 -1.30 -9.49 41.27
N GLY A 268 -2.37 -9.73 42.03
CA GLY A 268 -2.30 -9.96 43.48
C GLY A 268 -2.13 -8.70 44.34
N ALA A 269 -2.30 -7.50 43.77
CA ALA A 269 -2.28 -6.25 44.53
C ALA A 269 -3.42 -6.21 45.58
N ALA A 270 -3.10 -5.71 46.78
CA ALA A 270 -4.08 -5.56 47.86
C ALA A 270 -5.12 -4.46 47.53
N PRO A 271 -6.39 -4.61 47.96
CA PRO A 271 -7.42 -3.58 47.77
C PRO A 271 -7.06 -2.22 48.39
N ILE A 272 -7.45 -1.13 47.73
CA ILE A 272 -7.20 0.25 48.18
C ILE A 272 -8.53 0.89 48.59
N MET A 273 -8.65 1.33 49.83
CA MET A 273 -9.83 2.04 50.35
C MET A 273 -9.46 3.46 50.76
N LEU A 274 -9.71 4.42 49.86
CA LEU A 274 -9.53 5.83 50.11
C LEU A 274 -10.78 6.44 50.74
N LYS A 275 -10.57 7.43 51.63
CA LYS A 275 -11.66 8.12 52.30
C LYS A 275 -12.39 9.07 51.33
N ARG A 276 -13.73 9.12 51.43
CA ARG A 276 -14.55 10.12 50.75
C ARG A 276 -14.02 11.54 51.05
N ARG A 277 -13.84 12.36 50.01
CA ARG A 277 -13.49 13.77 50.18
C ARG A 277 -14.66 14.56 50.75
N ARG A 278 -14.36 15.54 51.59
CA ARG A 278 -15.36 16.50 52.06
C ARG A 278 -15.71 17.43 50.90
N GLN A 279 -16.99 17.49 50.55
CA GLN A 279 -17.52 18.36 49.50
C GLN A 279 -18.38 19.45 50.13
N ALA A 280 -18.48 20.59 49.46
CA ALA A 280 -19.45 21.62 49.86
C ALA A 280 -20.88 21.10 49.65
N GLN A 281 -21.87 21.64 50.37
CA GLN A 281 -23.26 21.19 50.25
C GLN A 281 -23.80 21.29 48.81
N SER A 282 -23.41 22.35 48.07
CA SER A 282 -23.79 22.51 46.66
C SER A 282 -23.14 21.49 45.73
N GLU A 283 -21.97 20.97 46.10
CA GLU A 283 -21.26 19.92 45.34
C GLU A 283 -21.84 18.54 45.64
N GLU A 284 -22.26 18.31 46.89
CA GLU A 284 -22.88 17.05 47.30
C GLU A 284 -24.19 16.80 46.55
N ALA A 285 -25.02 17.83 46.36
CA ALA A 285 -26.23 17.73 45.53
C ALA A 285 -25.92 17.31 44.09
N VAL A 286 -24.86 17.86 43.48
CA VAL A 286 -24.43 17.49 42.12
C VAL A 286 -23.97 16.04 42.07
N VAL A 287 -23.26 15.56 43.09
CA VAL A 287 -22.86 14.16 43.20
C VAL A 287 -24.07 13.24 43.30
N ASP A 288 -25.03 13.58 44.15
CA ASP A 288 -26.23 12.76 44.37
C ASP A 288 -27.09 12.66 43.10
N ASP A 289 -27.29 13.76 42.38
CA ASP A 289 -28.04 13.78 41.12
C ASP A 289 -27.37 12.93 40.03
N ASN A 290 -26.04 13.00 39.91
CA ASN A 290 -25.28 12.19 38.97
C ASN A 290 -25.33 10.69 39.33
N VAL A 291 -25.21 10.36 40.62
CA VAL A 291 -25.32 8.98 41.11
C VAL A 291 -26.71 8.42 40.84
N ALA A 292 -27.78 9.19 41.08
CA ALA A 292 -29.15 8.78 40.78
C ALA A 292 -29.34 8.52 39.27
N THR A 293 -28.81 9.40 38.43
CA THR A 293 -28.90 9.28 36.96
C THR A 293 -28.16 8.03 36.46
N MET A 294 -26.92 7.80 36.92
CA MET A 294 -26.14 6.62 36.54
C MET A 294 -26.73 5.31 37.06
N LEU A 295 -27.33 5.31 38.27
CA LEU A 295 -28.06 4.15 38.80
C LEU A 295 -29.30 3.84 37.96
N GLN A 296 -30.09 4.86 37.60
CA GLN A 296 -31.28 4.69 36.78
C GLN A 296 -30.94 4.15 35.38
N ALA A 297 -29.81 4.57 34.83
CA ALA A 297 -29.31 4.11 33.54
C ALA A 297 -28.57 2.75 33.60
N GLY A 298 -28.34 2.19 34.78
CA GLY A 298 -27.64 0.91 34.96
C GLY A 298 -26.14 0.96 34.67
N VAL A 299 -25.53 2.15 34.66
CA VAL A 299 -24.07 2.31 34.46
C VAL A 299 -23.28 1.93 35.72
N ILE A 300 -23.89 2.15 36.90
CA ILE A 300 -23.31 1.81 38.20
C ILE A 300 -24.30 0.98 39.01
N GLU A 301 -23.78 0.26 40.00
CA GLU A 301 -24.56 -0.49 40.98
C GLU A 301 -24.04 -0.27 42.40
N LYS A 302 -24.83 -0.67 43.40
CA LYS A 302 -24.41 -0.62 44.80
C LYS A 302 -23.44 -1.76 45.08
N GLY A 303 -22.18 -1.43 45.32
CA GLY A 303 -21.14 -2.39 45.73
C GLY A 303 -20.84 -2.37 47.24
N ASN A 304 -20.27 -3.47 47.74
CA ASN A 304 -19.75 -3.62 49.11
C ASN A 304 -18.29 -4.08 49.13
N GLY A 305 -17.52 -3.74 48.08
CA GLY A 305 -16.14 -4.20 47.88
C GLY A 305 -15.12 -3.59 48.85
N ALA A 306 -13.96 -4.24 48.94
CA ALA A 306 -12.82 -3.78 49.75
C ALA A 306 -12.00 -2.64 49.11
N SER A 307 -12.35 -2.22 47.89
CA SER A 307 -11.74 -1.08 47.19
C SER A 307 -12.72 0.08 47.08
N GLY A 308 -12.23 1.31 47.23
CA GLY A 308 -13.03 2.52 47.11
C GLY A 308 -12.19 3.76 46.85
N PHE A 309 -12.64 4.59 45.92
CA PHE A 309 -11.95 5.79 45.45
C PHE A 309 -12.90 7.00 45.56
N PRO A 310 -12.41 8.19 45.94
CA PRO A 310 -13.28 9.34 46.15
C PRO A 310 -13.74 9.96 44.84
N VAL A 311 -14.96 10.48 44.85
CA VAL A 311 -15.49 11.32 43.76
C VAL A 311 -14.86 12.71 43.85
N VAL A 312 -14.47 13.25 42.70
CA VAL A 312 -13.98 14.61 42.53
C VAL A 312 -14.77 15.31 41.42
N LEU A 313 -15.11 16.58 41.66
CA LEU A 313 -15.82 17.41 40.69
C LEU A 313 -14.82 18.31 39.97
N VAL A 314 -14.83 18.27 38.65
CA VAL A 314 -13.92 19.07 37.81
C VAL A 314 -14.73 20.04 36.97
N ARG A 315 -14.51 21.35 37.16
CA ARG A 315 -15.17 22.38 36.36
C ARG A 315 -14.47 22.55 35.01
N LYS A 316 -15.22 22.44 33.92
CA LYS A 316 -14.79 22.74 32.56
C LYS A 316 -14.72 24.26 32.32
N LYS A 317 -14.09 24.66 31.21
CA LYS A 317 -13.98 26.06 30.79
C LYS A 317 -15.33 26.71 30.45
N ASP A 318 -16.30 25.91 30.00
CA ASP A 318 -17.67 26.32 29.69
C ASP A 318 -18.56 26.47 30.95
N GLY A 319 -18.02 26.13 32.14
CA GLY A 319 -18.72 26.23 33.42
C GLY A 319 -19.39 24.93 33.88
N GLU A 320 -19.48 23.92 33.01
CA GLU A 320 -20.03 22.59 33.31
C GLU A 320 -19.15 21.85 34.33
N VAL A 321 -19.73 20.95 35.12
CA VAL A 321 -19.01 20.19 36.14
C VAL A 321 -19.02 18.70 35.77
N ARG A 322 -17.83 18.10 35.67
CA ARG A 322 -17.66 16.66 35.44
C ARG A 322 -17.61 15.90 36.76
N PHE A 323 -18.37 14.82 36.84
CA PHE A 323 -18.25 13.79 37.86
C PHE A 323 -17.07 12.86 37.52
N CYS A 324 -16.02 12.86 38.34
CA CYS A 324 -14.83 12.05 38.12
C CYS A 324 -14.51 11.17 39.32
N ILE A 325 -13.86 10.03 39.09
CA ILE A 325 -13.28 9.17 40.13
C ILE A 325 -11.77 9.35 40.14
N ASP A 326 -11.20 9.53 41.33
CA ASP A 326 -9.75 9.65 41.57
C ASP A 326 -9.18 8.25 41.87
N TYR A 327 -8.96 7.45 40.82
CA TYR A 327 -8.43 6.08 40.87
C TYR A 327 -6.93 6.03 41.22
#